data_AF-A0A8C5R7B7-F1
#
_entry.id   AF-A0A8C5R7B7-F1
#
_cell.length_a   1.000
_cell.length_b   1.000
_cell.length_c   1.000
_cell.angle_alpha   90.00
_cell.angle_beta   90.00
_cell.angle_gamma   90.00
#
_symmetry.space_group_name_H-M   'P 1'
#
loop_
_entity.id
_entity.type
_entity.pdbx_description
1 polymer ?
#
loop_
_entity_poly.entity_id
_entity_poly.type
_entity_poly.pdbx_seq_one_letter_code
_entity_poly.pdbx_strand_id
1 'polypeptide(L)'
;MAAPMAAQAGKVLRSFAIRTSLLNRTQGVQVTSRRWLNLQEYQSKKLMADNGVTVQRFFVADSASDALQAAKRLIVCFDAKINFDDNAEFRQKEIFAMDDTSETDPIESEAASYDLKYIGMEGNIACFVNGAGLAMATCDIIDLYGGKPANFLDLGGGVKEAQVYQAFKLLTADPKVEAILVNIFGGIVNCAIVANGITKACRELELKVPLVVRLEGTNVTEAKRILSESGLPITSANNLDDAAKKAVASISKK
;
A
#
# COMPACT_ATOMS: atom_id res chain seq x y z
N MET A 1 30.33 -37.97 -40.03
CA MET A 1 31.09 -39.23 -40.22
C MET A 1 31.94 -39.41 -38.98
N ALA A 2 31.93 -40.48 -38.21
CA ALA A 2 31.14 -41.70 -38.12
C ALA A 2 31.54 -42.29 -36.74
N ALA A 3 30.57 -42.70 -35.91
CA ALA A 3 30.77 -43.88 -35.05
C ALA A 3 30.83 -45.13 -35.98
N PRO A 4 31.15 -46.38 -35.59
CA PRO A 4 30.98 -47.00 -34.26
C PRO A 4 31.95 -48.17 -33.95
N MET A 5 31.62 -48.98 -32.93
CA MET A 5 31.73 -50.47 -32.80
C MET A 5 31.95 -50.79 -31.30
N ALA A 6 31.00 -51.28 -30.49
CA ALA A 6 30.23 -52.54 -30.56
C ALA A 6 31.16 -53.76 -30.66
N ALA A 7 31.04 -54.88 -29.94
CA ALA A 7 30.08 -55.46 -29.01
C ALA A 7 30.82 -56.62 -28.30
N GLN A 8 30.39 -57.17 -27.16
CA GLN A 8 29.55 -58.39 -27.00
C GLN A 8 29.92 -58.95 -25.61
N ALA A 9 29.17 -59.76 -24.87
CA ALA A 9 27.78 -60.17 -24.77
C ALA A 9 27.77 -61.29 -23.69
N GLY A 10 26.70 -61.43 -22.91
CA GLY A 10 26.59 -62.56 -21.98
C GLY A 10 25.33 -62.55 -21.12
N LYS A 11 24.19 -62.92 -21.72
CA LYS A 11 22.87 -63.15 -21.11
C LYS A 11 22.82 -64.48 -20.34
N VAL A 12 22.07 -64.54 -19.22
CA VAL A 12 21.08 -65.61 -18.85
C VAL A 12 20.08 -64.99 -17.84
N LEU A 13 18.89 -64.50 -18.21
CA LEU A 13 17.57 -65.17 -18.30
C LEU A 13 17.09 -65.95 -17.04
N ARG A 14 16.10 -65.36 -16.33
CA ARG A 14 14.93 -65.99 -15.66
C ARG A 14 13.92 -64.88 -15.32
N SER A 15 13.01 -64.53 -16.24
CA SER A 15 11.58 -64.90 -16.20
C SER A 15 10.98 -65.00 -14.79
N PHE A 16 10.15 -64.03 -14.39
CA PHE A 16 8.82 -64.29 -13.79
C PHE A 16 7.97 -63.01 -13.77
N ALA A 17 6.95 -63.03 -14.63
CA ALA A 17 5.61 -62.44 -14.51
C ALA A 17 5.43 -61.06 -13.83
N ILE A 18 5.21 -60.07 -14.70
CA ILE A 18 4.15 -59.05 -14.64
C ILE A 18 3.13 -59.29 -13.51
N ARG A 19 3.17 -58.45 -12.46
CA ARG A 19 2.01 -58.16 -11.61
C ARG A 19 1.60 -56.71 -11.80
N THR A 20 0.66 -56.53 -12.71
CA THR A 20 -0.25 -55.40 -12.76
C THR A 20 -1.09 -55.38 -11.47
N SER A 21 -0.86 -54.40 -10.60
CA SER A 21 -1.91 -53.90 -9.71
C SER A 21 -1.73 -52.39 -9.53
N LEU A 22 -1.97 -51.68 -10.63
CA LEU A 22 -2.25 -50.25 -10.61
C LEU A 22 -3.54 -50.00 -9.82
N LEU A 23 -3.43 -49.10 -8.85
CA LEU A 23 -4.47 -48.15 -8.44
C LEU A 23 -5.85 -48.75 -8.10
N ASN A 24 -5.96 -49.27 -6.88
CA ASN A 24 -7.22 -49.22 -6.13
C ASN A 24 -6.98 -48.43 -4.83
N ARG A 25 -6.85 -47.11 -4.95
CA ARG A 25 -7.13 -46.19 -3.83
C ARG A 25 -8.51 -45.63 -4.07
N THR A 26 -9.49 -46.30 -3.47
CA THR A 26 -10.84 -45.80 -3.22
C THR A 26 -10.77 -44.34 -2.79
N GLN A 27 -11.30 -43.46 -3.64
CA GLN A 27 -11.67 -42.10 -3.26
C GLN A 27 -12.68 -42.22 -2.11
N GLY A 28 -12.25 -41.89 -0.90
CA GLY A 28 -13.17 -41.51 0.16
C GLY A 28 -13.78 -40.17 -0.21
N VAL A 29 -14.80 -40.18 -1.06
CA VAL A 29 -15.70 -39.03 -1.20
C VAL A 29 -16.34 -38.86 0.17
N GLN A 30 -16.03 -37.77 0.87
CA GLN A 30 -16.83 -37.37 2.02
C GLN A 30 -18.27 -37.21 1.52
N VAL A 31 -19.14 -38.11 1.95
CA VAL A 31 -20.57 -38.02 1.67
C VAL A 31 -21.09 -36.84 2.48
N THR A 32 -21.15 -35.67 1.83
CA THR A 32 -21.93 -34.54 2.32
C THR A 32 -23.36 -35.03 2.57
N SER A 33 -23.97 -34.57 3.66
CA SER A 33 -25.36 -34.89 4.03
C SER A 33 -26.28 -34.65 2.83
N ARG A 34 -26.73 -35.73 2.18
CA ARG A 34 -27.72 -35.66 1.10
C ARG A 34 -29.09 -35.46 1.75
N ARG A 35 -29.59 -34.22 1.75
CA ARG A 35 -30.99 -33.95 2.10
C ARG A 35 -31.83 -34.05 0.83
N TRP A 36 -32.69 -35.06 0.78
CA TRP A 36 -33.74 -35.17 -0.22
C TRP A 36 -34.86 -34.19 0.15
N LEU A 37 -35.20 -33.27 -0.74
CA LEU A 37 -36.45 -32.51 -0.59
C LEU A 37 -37.62 -33.46 -0.83
N ASN A 38 -38.64 -33.36 0.01
CA ASN A 38 -39.90 -34.03 -0.32
C ASN A 38 -40.64 -33.26 -1.45
N LEU A 39 -41.61 -33.92 -2.09
CA LEU A 39 -42.33 -33.36 -3.23
C LEU A 39 -43.03 -32.03 -2.89
N GLN A 40 -43.54 -31.90 -1.66
CA GLN A 40 -44.23 -30.70 -1.20
C GLN A 40 -43.24 -29.54 -1.03
N GLU A 41 -42.10 -29.76 -0.38
CA GLU A 41 -41.04 -28.76 -0.24
C GLU A 41 -40.53 -28.28 -1.61
N TYR A 42 -40.40 -29.19 -2.59
CA TYR A 42 -40.03 -28.84 -3.95
C TYR A 42 -41.07 -27.95 -4.62
N GLN A 43 -42.34 -28.36 -4.61
CA GLN A 43 -43.45 -27.62 -5.21
C GLN A 43 -43.63 -26.25 -4.55
N SER A 44 -43.54 -26.17 -3.22
CA SER A 44 -43.65 -24.93 -2.47
C SER A 44 -42.51 -23.97 -2.80
N LYS A 45 -41.25 -24.43 -2.84
CA LYS A 45 -40.11 -23.57 -3.19
C LYS A 45 -40.19 -23.05 -4.62
N LYS A 46 -40.62 -23.88 -5.57
CA LYS A 46 -40.81 -23.48 -6.97
C LYS A 46 -41.90 -22.41 -7.08
N LEU A 47 -43.06 -22.65 -6.46
CA LEU A 47 -44.18 -21.70 -6.44
C LEU A 47 -43.79 -20.36 -5.79
N MET A 48 -43.06 -20.39 -4.67
CA MET A 48 -42.57 -19.20 -3.99
C MET A 48 -41.63 -18.38 -4.90
N ALA A 49 -40.67 -19.04 -5.56
CA ALA A 49 -39.77 -18.37 -6.50
C ALA A 49 -40.52 -17.74 -7.69
N ASP A 50 -41.47 -18.47 -8.28
CA ASP A 50 -42.28 -18.00 -9.42
C ASP A 50 -43.15 -16.77 -9.05
N ASN A 51 -43.43 -16.57 -7.75
CA ASN A 51 -44.18 -15.44 -7.22
C ASN A 51 -43.29 -14.38 -6.54
N GLY A 52 -41.97 -14.41 -6.80
CA GLY A 52 -41.04 -13.37 -6.34
C GLY A 52 -40.65 -13.46 -4.85
N VAL A 53 -41.00 -14.54 -4.15
CA VAL A 53 -40.57 -14.78 -2.77
C VAL A 53 -39.15 -15.34 -2.78
N THR A 54 -38.25 -14.74 -2.00
CA THR A 54 -36.86 -15.19 -1.90
C THR A 54 -36.77 -16.58 -1.28
N VAL A 55 -36.21 -17.53 -2.03
CA VAL A 55 -35.93 -18.91 -1.58
C VAL A 55 -34.46 -19.26 -1.80
N GLN A 56 -33.94 -20.25 -1.08
CA GLN A 56 -32.59 -20.78 -1.30
C GLN A 56 -32.42 -21.22 -2.76
N ARG A 57 -31.38 -20.76 -3.45
CA ARG A 57 -31.09 -21.20 -4.83
C ARG A 57 -30.78 -22.70 -4.85
N PHE A 58 -31.47 -23.45 -5.69
CA PHE A 58 -31.29 -24.89 -5.86
C PHE A 58 -31.32 -25.26 -7.34
N PHE A 59 -30.73 -26.40 -7.67
CA PHE A 59 -30.83 -27.01 -8.99
C PHE A 59 -31.29 -28.46 -8.83
N VAL A 60 -32.32 -28.86 -9.57
CA VAL A 60 -32.78 -30.24 -9.60
C VAL A 60 -32.03 -30.96 -10.71
N ALA A 61 -31.33 -32.02 -10.33
CA ALA A 61 -30.63 -32.88 -11.26
C ALA A 61 -31.36 -34.22 -11.32
N ASP A 62 -31.93 -34.54 -12.48
CA ASP A 62 -32.64 -35.80 -12.72
C ASP A 62 -31.67 -36.93 -13.07
N SER A 63 -30.44 -36.59 -13.46
CA SER A 63 -29.36 -37.54 -13.72
C SER A 63 -28.02 -37.13 -13.07
N ALA A 64 -27.11 -38.09 -12.92
CA ALA A 64 -25.76 -37.82 -12.40
C ALA A 64 -24.98 -36.85 -13.30
N SER A 65 -25.21 -36.89 -14.61
CA SER A 65 -24.67 -35.92 -15.58
C SER A 65 -25.22 -34.52 -15.35
N ASP A 66 -26.52 -34.38 -15.06
CA ASP A 66 -27.14 -33.07 -14.80
C ASP A 66 -26.63 -32.47 -13.49
N ALA A 67 -26.41 -33.29 -12.47
CA ALA A 67 -25.84 -32.85 -11.19
C ALA A 67 -24.42 -32.30 -11.38
N LEU A 68 -23.62 -32.97 -12.21
CA LEU A 68 -22.26 -32.55 -12.53
C LEU A 68 -22.26 -31.26 -13.37
N GLN A 69 -23.23 -31.10 -14.26
CA GLN A 69 -23.40 -29.86 -15.02
C GLN A 69 -23.91 -28.71 -14.15
N ALA A 70 -24.79 -28.98 -13.19
CA ALA A 70 -25.29 -28.02 -12.22
C ALA A 70 -24.19 -27.51 -11.28
N ALA A 71 -23.37 -28.42 -10.77
CA ALA A 71 -22.21 -28.08 -9.95
C ALA A 71 -21.22 -27.21 -10.73
N LYS A 72 -21.03 -27.46 -12.03
CA LYS A 72 -20.23 -26.60 -12.91
C LYS A 72 -20.85 -25.24 -13.20
N ARG A 73 -22.18 -25.10 -13.11
CA ARG A 73 -22.91 -23.83 -13.28
C ARG A 73 -22.85 -22.95 -12.02
N LEU A 74 -22.59 -23.54 -10.86
CA LEU A 74 -22.35 -22.82 -9.61
C LEU A 74 -20.91 -22.28 -9.58
N ILE A 75 -20.63 -21.31 -10.44
CA ILE A 75 -19.43 -20.47 -10.33
C ILE A 75 -19.83 -19.26 -9.49
N VAL A 76 -19.42 -19.24 -8.23
CA VAL A 76 -19.75 -18.18 -7.27
C VAL A 76 -18.44 -17.61 -6.72
N CYS A 77 -18.31 -16.28 -6.74
CA CYS A 77 -17.27 -15.59 -5.98
C CYS A 77 -17.75 -15.44 -4.53
N PHE A 78 -17.23 -16.26 -3.63
CA PHE A 78 -17.58 -16.19 -2.20
C PHE A 78 -16.99 -14.95 -1.53
N ASP A 79 -15.81 -14.54 -1.99
CA ASP A 79 -15.10 -13.37 -1.51
C ASP A 79 -14.34 -12.75 -2.70
N ALA A 80 -14.19 -11.44 -2.67
CA ALA A 80 -13.46 -10.68 -3.67
C ALA A 80 -12.86 -9.43 -3.03
N LYS A 81 -11.56 -9.21 -3.29
CA LYS A 81 -10.91 -7.93 -3.03
C LYS A 81 -10.69 -7.21 -4.35
N ILE A 82 -11.19 -5.99 -4.45
CA ILE A 82 -11.07 -5.15 -5.63
C ILE A 82 -10.29 -3.92 -5.23
N ASN A 83 -9.22 -3.62 -5.95
CA ASN A 83 -8.48 -2.37 -5.81
C ASN A 83 -8.83 -1.49 -7.01
N PHE A 84 -9.11 -0.22 -6.77
CA PHE A 84 -9.40 0.77 -7.80
C PHE A 84 -8.16 1.61 -8.12
N ASP A 85 -8.12 2.18 -9.32
CA ASP A 85 -7.11 3.17 -9.69
C ASP A 85 -7.64 4.55 -9.29
N ASP A 86 -6.98 5.19 -8.32
CA ASP A 86 -7.34 6.53 -7.82
C ASP A 86 -7.39 7.56 -8.95
N ASN A 87 -6.54 7.41 -9.98
CA ASN A 87 -6.54 8.32 -11.12
C ASN A 87 -7.84 8.23 -11.96
N ALA A 88 -8.67 7.20 -11.75
CA ALA A 88 -9.94 7.01 -12.44
C ALA A 88 -11.14 7.62 -11.69
N GLU A 89 -10.94 8.21 -10.50
CA GLU A 89 -12.01 8.80 -9.67
C GLU A 89 -12.91 9.75 -10.46
N PHE A 90 -12.31 10.61 -11.30
CA PHE A 90 -13.03 11.63 -12.07
C PHE A 90 -14.19 11.07 -12.94
N ARG A 91 -14.11 9.80 -13.32
CA ARG A 91 -15.10 9.07 -14.14
C ARG A 91 -15.79 7.92 -13.40
N GLN A 92 -15.47 7.67 -12.13
CA GLN A 92 -16.03 6.59 -11.30
C GLN A 92 -16.63 7.12 -10.00
N LYS A 93 -17.32 8.26 -10.07
CA LYS A 93 -17.85 8.97 -8.88
C LYS A 93 -18.74 8.11 -7.99
N GLU A 94 -19.54 7.22 -8.57
CA GLU A 94 -20.43 6.33 -7.81
C GLU A 94 -19.65 5.34 -6.93
N ILE A 95 -18.49 4.87 -7.40
CA ILE A 95 -17.64 3.93 -6.65
C ILE A 95 -16.92 4.66 -5.51
N PHE A 96 -16.30 5.80 -5.80
CA PHE A 96 -15.56 6.57 -4.79
C PHE A 96 -16.48 7.24 -3.76
N ALA A 97 -17.77 7.44 -4.08
CA ALA A 97 -18.76 7.85 -3.08
C ALA A 97 -19.07 6.76 -2.02
N MET A 98 -18.68 5.50 -2.27
CA MET A 98 -18.78 4.40 -1.31
C MET A 98 -17.48 4.17 -0.53
N ASP A 99 -16.48 5.05 -0.68
CA ASP A 99 -15.23 4.95 0.07
C ASP A 99 -15.49 5.12 1.58
N ASP A 100 -15.06 4.13 2.36
CA ASP A 100 -15.23 4.09 3.81
C ASP A 100 -13.89 4.40 4.48
N THR A 101 -13.77 5.61 5.00
CA THR A 101 -12.56 6.09 5.67
C THR A 101 -12.56 5.83 7.18
N SER A 102 -13.58 5.15 7.73
CA SER A 102 -13.69 4.94 9.18
C SER A 102 -12.62 4.02 9.76
N GLU A 103 -12.03 3.15 8.94
CA GLU A 103 -10.92 2.27 9.30
C GLU A 103 -9.55 2.80 8.86
N THR A 104 -9.50 3.96 8.19
CA THR A 104 -8.25 4.59 7.72
C THR A 104 -7.57 5.38 8.85
N ASP A 105 -6.25 5.52 8.79
CA ASP A 105 -5.52 6.38 9.73
C ASP A 105 -6.05 7.83 9.64
N PRO A 106 -6.45 8.46 10.76
CA PRO A 106 -6.98 9.82 10.77
C PRO A 106 -6.01 10.86 10.17
N ILE A 107 -4.70 10.67 10.32
CA ILE A 107 -3.67 11.57 9.78
C ILE A 107 -3.58 11.40 8.26
N GLU A 108 -3.69 10.17 7.75
CA GLU A 108 -3.73 9.91 6.30
C GLU A 108 -4.98 10.52 5.67
N SER A 109 -6.13 10.39 6.32
CA SER A 109 -7.39 10.98 5.86
C SER A 109 -7.34 12.53 5.88
N GLU A 110 -6.82 13.14 6.94
CA GLU A 110 -6.64 14.60 7.02
C GLU A 110 -5.65 15.07 5.94
N ALA A 111 -4.54 14.36 5.73
CA ALA A 111 -3.56 14.68 4.69
C ALA A 111 -4.17 14.65 3.28
N ALA A 112 -4.97 13.62 2.96
CA ALA A 112 -5.63 13.50 1.66
C ALA A 112 -6.53 14.70 1.36
N SER A 113 -7.20 15.27 2.37
CA SER A 113 -8.05 16.46 2.21
C SER A 113 -7.29 17.74 1.78
N TYR A 114 -5.97 17.74 1.93
CA TYR A 114 -5.07 18.84 1.55
C TYR A 114 -4.20 18.52 0.32
N ASP A 115 -4.55 17.48 -0.44
CA ASP A 115 -3.77 16.95 -1.55
C ASP A 115 -2.34 16.52 -1.13
N LEU A 116 -2.20 16.03 0.11
CA LEU A 116 -0.94 15.54 0.66
C LEU A 116 -0.92 14.01 0.69
N LYS A 117 0.16 13.42 0.19
CA LYS A 117 0.35 11.96 0.23
C LYS A 117 1.17 11.59 1.46
N TYR A 118 0.48 11.30 2.55
CA TYR A 118 1.06 10.89 3.83
C TYR A 118 0.95 9.37 4.00
N ILE A 119 1.98 8.74 4.57
CA ILE A 119 1.94 7.36 5.05
C ILE A 119 2.64 7.33 6.41
N GLY A 120 1.97 6.83 7.43
CA GLY A 120 2.53 6.69 8.78
C GLY A 120 3.58 5.59 8.88
N MET A 121 4.65 5.81 9.67
CA MET A 121 5.68 4.82 9.97
C MET A 121 5.99 4.77 11.48
N GLU A 122 6.80 3.80 11.91
CA GLU A 122 7.13 3.56 13.33
C GLU A 122 8.37 4.33 13.84
N GLY A 123 8.84 5.34 13.11
CA GLY A 123 10.01 6.13 13.48
C GLY A 123 9.72 7.40 14.28
N ASN A 124 10.76 8.21 14.48
CA ASN A 124 10.73 9.44 15.25
C ASN A 124 11.30 10.67 14.51
N ILE A 125 11.86 10.50 13.31
CA ILE A 125 12.29 11.60 12.46
C ILE A 125 11.26 11.78 11.36
N ALA A 126 10.41 12.79 11.49
CA ALA A 126 9.48 13.12 10.44
C ALA A 126 10.19 13.75 9.25
N CYS A 127 9.67 13.52 8.05
CA CYS A 127 10.16 14.22 6.88
C CYS A 127 9.03 14.60 5.94
N PHE A 128 9.25 15.68 5.18
CA PHE A 128 8.42 15.97 4.02
C PHE A 128 9.26 16.51 2.87
N VAL A 129 8.82 16.21 1.66
CA VAL A 129 9.59 16.35 0.44
C VAL A 129 8.67 16.72 -0.72
N ASN A 130 9.21 17.32 -1.78
CA ASN A 130 8.51 17.51 -3.04
C ASN A 130 8.93 16.43 -4.06
N GLY A 131 8.06 15.44 -4.24
CA GLY A 131 8.21 14.32 -5.17
C GLY A 131 8.40 12.97 -4.45
N ALA A 132 7.53 12.01 -4.76
CA ALA A 132 7.51 10.67 -4.15
C ALA A 132 8.86 9.94 -4.18
N GLY A 133 9.61 10.01 -5.29
CA GLY A 133 10.93 9.36 -5.38
C GLY A 133 11.95 9.94 -4.41
N LEU A 134 11.96 11.26 -4.25
CA LEU A 134 12.85 11.94 -3.30
C LEU A 134 12.37 11.72 -1.85
N ALA A 135 11.07 11.61 -1.62
CA ALA A 135 10.49 11.28 -0.32
C ALA A 135 10.95 9.89 0.16
N MET A 136 10.87 8.87 -0.71
CA MET A 136 11.40 7.52 -0.43
C MET A 136 12.90 7.57 -0.15
N ALA A 137 13.69 8.21 -1.02
CA ALA A 137 15.14 8.33 -0.82
C ALA A 137 15.51 9.08 0.47
N THR A 138 14.66 10.01 0.92
CA THR A 138 14.85 10.73 2.18
C THR A 138 14.57 9.83 3.39
N CYS A 139 13.54 8.97 3.30
CA CYS A 139 13.31 7.95 4.33
C CYS A 139 14.49 6.98 4.40
N ASP A 140 14.95 6.49 3.25
CA ASP A 140 16.05 5.53 3.15
C ASP A 140 17.36 6.09 3.72
N ILE A 141 17.70 7.34 3.42
CA ILE A 141 18.95 7.94 3.92
C ILE A 141 18.90 8.25 5.42
N ILE A 142 17.71 8.54 5.97
CA ILE A 142 17.52 8.66 7.42
C ILE A 142 17.84 7.32 8.10
N ASP A 143 17.28 6.23 7.57
CA ASP A 143 17.51 4.87 8.06
C ASP A 143 18.97 4.45 7.90
N LEU A 144 19.60 4.76 6.75
CA LEU A 144 21.01 4.50 6.47
C LEU A 144 21.94 5.12 7.53
N TYR A 145 21.58 6.29 8.06
CA TYR A 145 22.32 6.98 9.11
C TYR A 145 21.92 6.57 10.53
N GLY A 146 21.06 5.56 10.69
CA GLY A 146 20.63 5.01 11.97
C GLY A 146 19.49 5.77 12.63
N GLY A 147 18.84 6.69 11.92
CA GLY A 147 17.55 7.27 12.33
C GLY A 147 16.40 6.34 11.98
N LYS A 148 15.19 6.68 12.43
CA LYS A 148 13.98 5.99 11.99
C LYS A 148 13.00 7.00 11.39
N PRO A 149 12.66 6.90 10.09
CA PRO A 149 11.68 7.80 9.48
C PRO A 149 10.31 7.58 10.13
N ALA A 150 9.69 8.65 10.62
CA ALA A 150 8.38 8.61 11.26
C ALA A 150 7.22 8.55 10.26
N ASN A 151 7.46 9.00 9.03
CA ASN A 151 6.46 9.04 7.99
C ASN A 151 7.11 9.13 6.60
N PHE A 152 6.30 8.87 5.59
CA PHE A 152 6.48 9.36 4.23
C PHE A 152 5.52 10.54 4.01
N LEU A 153 5.96 11.64 3.41
CA LEU A 153 5.10 12.75 3.04
C LEU A 153 5.59 13.45 1.77
N ASP A 154 4.79 13.33 0.71
CA ASP A 154 5.00 14.02 -0.57
C ASP A 154 4.02 15.19 -0.74
N LEU A 155 4.56 16.40 -0.92
CA LEU A 155 3.82 17.62 -1.20
C LEU A 155 3.47 17.81 -2.69
N GLY A 156 4.01 16.97 -3.58
CA GLY A 156 3.89 17.08 -5.02
C GLY A 156 4.80 18.15 -5.64
N GLY A 157 4.72 18.31 -6.97
CA GLY A 157 5.60 19.21 -7.73
C GLY A 157 5.20 20.69 -7.71
N GLY A 158 3.97 21.01 -7.29
CA GLY A 158 3.40 22.36 -7.28
C GLY A 158 3.20 22.93 -5.88
N VAL A 159 4.21 22.81 -5.02
CA VAL A 159 4.12 23.11 -3.59
C VAL A 159 3.67 24.55 -3.33
N LYS A 160 2.58 24.70 -2.58
CA LYS A 160 2.05 25.98 -2.08
C LYS A 160 2.43 26.21 -0.62
N GLU A 161 2.49 27.48 -0.20
CA GLU A 161 2.74 27.85 1.20
C GLU A 161 1.75 27.18 2.17
N ALA A 162 0.46 27.12 1.79
CA ALA A 162 -0.57 26.48 2.60
C ALA A 162 -0.33 24.96 2.79
N GLN A 163 0.19 24.26 1.78
CA GLN A 163 0.51 22.83 1.89
C GLN A 163 1.67 22.60 2.85
N VAL A 164 2.69 23.47 2.83
CA VAL A 164 3.80 23.43 3.80
C VAL A 164 3.26 23.62 5.22
N TYR A 165 2.34 24.56 5.43
CA TYR A 165 1.72 24.77 6.74
C TYR A 165 0.95 23.53 7.23
N GLN A 166 0.10 22.94 6.39
CA GLN A 166 -0.65 21.74 6.76
C GLN A 166 0.27 20.54 7.01
N ALA A 167 1.36 20.40 6.25
CA ALA A 167 2.38 19.40 6.51
C ALA A 167 2.98 19.55 7.91
N PHE A 168 3.38 20.76 8.32
CA PHE A 168 3.86 20.97 9.70
C PHE A 168 2.78 20.65 10.73
N LYS A 169 1.54 21.10 10.52
CA LYS A 169 0.42 20.82 11.43
C LYS A 169 0.24 19.31 11.65
N LEU A 170 0.21 18.51 10.58
CA LEU A 170 0.12 17.05 10.62
C LEU A 170 1.30 16.44 11.39
N LEU A 171 2.54 16.84 11.07
CA LEU A 171 3.73 16.29 11.70
C LEU A 171 3.85 16.66 13.18
N THR A 172 3.41 17.86 13.57
CA THR A 172 3.40 18.29 14.98
C THR A 172 2.30 17.64 15.81
N ALA A 173 1.28 17.06 15.16
CA ALA A 173 0.23 16.32 15.86
C ALA A 173 0.67 14.91 16.27
N ASP A 174 1.68 14.34 15.60
CA ASP A 174 2.21 13.02 15.93
C ASP A 174 3.21 13.09 17.11
N PRO A 175 2.87 12.53 18.29
CA PRO A 175 3.74 12.58 19.47
C PRO A 175 5.03 11.76 19.33
N LYS A 176 5.15 10.91 18.30
CA LYS A 176 6.37 10.14 18.03
C LYS A 176 7.48 11.01 17.44
N VAL A 177 7.15 12.16 16.86
CA VAL A 177 8.08 13.02 16.13
C VAL A 177 8.99 13.75 17.12
N GLU A 178 10.28 13.45 17.05
CA GLU A 178 11.34 14.06 17.86
C GLU A 178 12.21 15.04 17.06
N ALA A 179 12.19 14.96 15.71
CA ALA A 179 12.84 15.91 14.80
C ALA A 179 12.13 15.93 13.44
N ILE A 180 12.26 17.03 12.69
CA ILE A 180 11.70 17.18 11.34
C ILE A 180 12.83 17.47 10.34
N LEU A 181 12.89 16.68 9.26
CA LEU A 181 13.75 16.92 8.11
C LEU A 181 12.92 17.39 6.91
N VAL A 182 13.16 18.61 6.46
CA VAL A 182 12.58 19.17 5.24
C VAL A 182 13.61 19.09 4.13
N ASN A 183 13.30 18.36 3.06
CA ASN A 183 14.18 18.24 1.91
C ASN A 183 13.42 18.65 0.65
N ILE A 184 13.77 19.81 0.10
CA ILE A 184 13.10 20.35 -1.07
C ILE A 184 14.10 20.61 -2.18
N PHE A 185 13.78 20.10 -3.37
CA PHE A 185 14.53 20.36 -4.60
C PHE A 185 13.67 21.23 -5.54
N GLY A 186 14.02 22.51 -5.59
CA GLY A 186 13.42 23.53 -6.44
C GLY A 186 13.82 23.37 -7.90
N GLY A 187 12.98 22.66 -8.67
CA GLY A 187 12.91 22.84 -10.11
C GLY A 187 11.85 23.89 -10.43
N ILE A 188 10.62 23.42 -10.61
CA ILE A 188 9.42 24.26 -10.79
C ILE A 188 9.03 24.95 -9.46
N VAL A 189 9.38 24.35 -8.32
CA VAL A 189 9.11 24.92 -6.99
C VAL A 189 10.12 26.02 -6.68
N ASN A 190 9.62 27.18 -6.26
CA ASN A 190 10.46 28.29 -5.79
C ASN A 190 10.78 28.10 -4.29
N CYS A 191 12.07 27.93 -3.97
CA CYS A 191 12.52 27.68 -2.59
C CYS A 191 12.14 28.81 -1.63
N ALA A 192 12.00 30.05 -2.11
CA ALA A 192 11.62 31.18 -1.26
C ALA A 192 10.17 31.06 -0.76
N ILE A 193 9.25 30.54 -1.59
CA ILE A 193 7.86 30.27 -1.17
C ILE A 193 7.84 29.24 -0.04
N VAL A 194 8.63 28.19 -0.19
CA VAL A 194 8.76 27.13 0.82
C VAL A 194 9.39 27.68 2.10
N ALA A 195 10.46 28.48 2.01
CA ALA A 195 11.10 29.09 3.19
C ALA A 195 10.14 30.02 3.96
N ASN A 196 9.34 30.82 3.25
CA ASN A 196 8.29 31.63 3.88
C ASN A 196 7.23 30.75 4.57
N GLY A 197 6.81 29.66 3.91
CA GLY A 197 5.89 28.68 4.53
C GLY A 197 6.45 28.03 5.78
N ILE A 198 7.73 27.62 5.75
CA ILE A 198 8.43 27.04 6.91
C ILE A 198 8.47 28.04 8.07
N THR A 199 8.96 29.27 7.82
CA THR A 199 9.13 30.27 8.88
C THR A 199 7.80 30.69 9.50
N LYS A 200 6.75 30.81 8.68
CA LYS A 200 5.39 31.08 9.15
C LYS A 200 4.83 29.94 10.00
N ALA A 201 4.91 28.70 9.50
CA ALA A 201 4.44 27.52 10.23
C ALA A 201 5.16 27.35 11.57
N CYS A 202 6.48 27.54 11.61
CA CYS A 202 7.25 27.46 12.86
C CYS A 202 6.84 28.51 13.89
N ARG A 203 6.45 29.72 13.46
CA ARG A 203 6.00 30.80 14.37
C ARG A 203 4.59 30.57 14.87
N GLU A 204 3.67 30.14 14.01
CA GLU A 204 2.26 29.96 14.37
C GLU A 204 2.01 28.66 15.15
N LEU A 205 2.73 27.59 14.87
CA LEU A 205 2.57 26.27 15.51
C LEU A 205 3.50 26.07 16.72
N GLU A 206 4.35 27.05 17.04
CA GLU A 206 5.33 27.01 18.13
C GLU A 206 6.15 25.69 18.14
N LEU A 207 6.87 25.44 17.04
CA LEU A 207 7.58 24.18 16.86
C LEU A 207 8.62 23.92 17.98
N LYS A 208 8.45 22.80 18.70
CA LYS A 208 9.31 22.40 19.84
C LYS A 208 10.41 21.42 19.48
N VAL A 209 10.31 20.78 18.31
CA VAL A 209 11.27 19.78 17.83
C VAL A 209 12.31 20.42 16.92
N PRO A 210 13.56 19.91 16.88
CA PRO A 210 14.57 20.39 15.97
C PRO A 210 14.13 20.28 14.50
N LEU A 211 14.41 21.33 13.74
CA LEU A 211 14.09 21.41 12.33
C LEU A 211 15.38 21.49 11.50
N VAL A 212 15.58 20.49 10.65
CA VAL A 212 16.66 20.47 9.66
C VAL A 212 16.09 20.74 8.28
N VAL A 213 16.63 21.72 7.57
CA VAL A 213 16.13 22.13 6.26
C VAL A 213 17.23 22.05 5.21
N ARG A 214 16.97 21.28 4.16
CA ARG A 214 17.77 21.27 2.93
C ARG A 214 16.93 21.79 1.78
N LEU A 215 17.30 22.96 1.27
CA LEU A 215 16.74 23.55 0.06
C LEU A 215 17.83 23.57 -1.01
N GLU A 216 17.50 23.12 -2.21
CA GLU A 216 18.36 23.25 -3.40
C GLU A 216 17.54 23.67 -4.60
N GLY A 217 18.15 24.35 -5.57
CA GLY A 217 17.49 24.75 -6.83
C GLY A 217 16.99 26.21 -6.88
N THR A 218 15.85 26.45 -7.54
CA THR A 218 15.35 27.79 -7.89
C THR A 218 15.19 28.68 -6.65
N ASN A 219 15.84 29.86 -6.65
CA ASN A 219 15.86 30.87 -5.57
C ASN A 219 16.37 30.36 -4.21
N VAL A 220 17.25 29.35 -4.20
CA VAL A 220 17.83 28.81 -2.96
C VAL A 220 18.58 29.86 -2.13
N THR A 221 19.29 30.80 -2.76
CA THR A 221 20.06 31.84 -2.04
C THR A 221 19.14 32.71 -1.20
N GLU A 222 18.02 33.15 -1.79
CA GLU A 222 17.01 33.95 -1.08
C GLU A 222 16.31 33.11 0.00
N ALA A 223 16.02 31.85 -0.28
CA ALA A 223 15.42 30.95 0.70
C ALA A 223 16.33 30.74 1.92
N LYS A 224 17.64 30.53 1.71
CA LYS A 224 18.64 30.43 2.78
C LYS A 224 18.72 31.72 3.59
N ARG A 225 18.62 32.89 2.93
CA ARG A 225 18.55 34.20 3.60
C ARG A 225 17.32 34.30 4.51
N ILE A 226 16.12 34.00 3.98
CA ILE A 226 14.85 33.99 4.74
C ILE A 226 14.95 33.10 5.99
N LEU A 227 15.49 31.88 5.85
CA LEU A 227 15.65 30.96 6.98
C LEU A 227 16.64 31.51 8.02
N SER A 228 17.77 32.07 7.59
CA SER A 228 18.81 32.59 8.49
C SER A 228 18.37 33.86 9.26
N GLU A 229 17.59 34.73 8.62
CA GLU A 229 17.09 35.96 9.22
C GLU A 229 15.84 35.73 10.09
N SER A 230 15.27 34.51 10.07
CA SER A 230 14.01 34.21 10.76
C SER A 230 14.09 34.26 12.28
N GLY A 231 15.29 34.10 12.86
CA GLY A 231 15.53 33.98 14.30
C GLY A 231 15.08 32.65 14.90
N LEU A 232 14.62 31.70 14.08
CA LEU A 232 14.13 30.40 14.50
C LEU A 232 15.28 29.38 14.60
N PRO A 233 15.18 28.35 15.45
CA PRO A 233 16.20 27.30 15.60
C PRO A 233 16.19 26.32 14.42
N ILE A 234 16.47 26.82 13.22
CA ILE A 234 16.47 26.06 11.96
C ILE A 234 17.90 25.72 11.57
N THR A 235 18.19 24.43 11.42
CA THR A 235 19.50 23.97 10.97
C THR A 235 19.49 23.77 9.46
N SER A 236 20.18 24.64 8.73
CA SER A 236 20.35 24.48 7.28
C SER A 236 21.35 23.37 6.95
N ALA A 237 21.03 22.54 5.95
CA ALA A 237 21.88 21.49 5.43
C ALA A 237 22.29 21.72 3.96
N ASN A 238 23.51 21.30 3.61
CA ASN A 238 24.12 21.59 2.31
C ASN A 238 23.76 20.57 1.23
N ASN A 239 23.54 19.32 1.61
CA ASN A 239 23.15 18.24 0.73
C ASN A 239 22.33 17.21 1.51
N LEU A 240 21.80 16.20 0.82
CA LEU A 240 20.92 15.21 1.44
C LEU A 240 21.64 14.38 2.53
N ASP A 241 22.92 14.09 2.30
CA ASP A 241 23.79 13.35 3.22
C ASP A 241 23.99 14.10 4.56
N ASP A 242 24.32 15.39 4.46
CA ASP A 242 24.46 16.32 5.59
C ASP A 242 23.12 16.51 6.33
N ALA A 243 22.01 16.63 5.59
CA ALA A 243 20.68 16.78 6.17
C ALA A 243 20.29 15.59 7.03
N ALA A 244 20.50 14.38 6.52
CA ALA A 244 20.19 13.14 7.24
C ALA A 244 21.04 13.01 8.50
N LYS A 245 22.37 13.19 8.41
CA LYS A 245 23.28 13.18 9.56
C LYS A 245 22.86 14.18 10.63
N LYS A 246 22.50 15.41 10.25
CA LYS A 246 22.03 16.45 11.18
C LYS A 246 20.71 16.09 11.84
N ALA A 247 19.75 15.55 11.09
CA ALA A 247 18.46 15.14 11.66
C ALA A 247 18.63 14.00 12.66
N VAL A 248 19.42 12.97 12.33
CA VAL A 248 19.74 11.88 13.25
C VAL A 248 20.52 12.37 14.48
N ALA A 249 21.44 13.32 14.31
CA ALA A 249 22.18 13.89 15.43
C ALA A 249 21.34 14.80 16.34
N SER A 250 20.21 15.34 15.84
CA SER A 250 19.33 16.23 16.59
C SER A 250 18.40 15.53 17.57
N ILE A 251 18.20 14.21 17.43
CA ILE A 251 17.43 13.41 18.37
C ILE A 251 18.34 12.88 19.48
N SER A 252 17.82 12.84 20.71
CA SER A 252 18.56 12.27 21.84
C SER A 252 18.62 10.75 21.67
N LYS A 253 19.81 10.14 21.80
CA LYS A 253 19.92 8.68 21.84
C LYS A 253 19.20 8.18 23.10
N LYS A 254 18.11 7.45 22.92
CA LYS A 254 17.50 6.63 23.99
C LYS A 254 18.37 5.43 24.29
#